data_AF-A0A9X2IM84-F1
#
_entry.id   AF-A0A9X2IM84-F1
#
_cell.length_a   1.000
_cell.length_b   1.000
_cell.length_c   1.000
_cell.angle_alpha   90.00
_cell.angle_beta   90.00
_cell.angle_gamma   90.00
#
_symmetry.space_group_name_H-M   'P 1'
#
loop_
_entity.id
_entity.type
_entity.pdbx_description
1 polymer ?
#
loop_
_entity_poly.entity_id
_entity_poly.type
_entity_poly.pdbx_seq_one_letter_code
_entity_poly.pdbx_strand_id
1 'polypeptide(L)'
;MVLKDQDVKLGILVIMISGLFLTQTQKLPEEVAMYPKAILYLMMISGVCIILRAFHSMKKNGKSYHRLSMKEFLLESGIPGAVLLALCLFLNVLGFYITSFFIVVAVIMVQEYIIQGRFHFRRKFIVKSFVFAGCAIVFMFICFATLLSLPTPVGIFGF
;
A
#
# COMPACT_ATOMS: atom_id res chain seq x y z
N MET A 1 7.91 -22.29 16.52
CA MET A 1 6.53 -22.71 16.20
C MET A 1 5.62 -21.50 16.02
N VAL A 2 5.55 -20.56 16.97
CA VAL A 2 4.67 -19.36 16.89
C VAL A 2 4.84 -18.51 15.61
N LEU A 3 6.07 -18.33 15.11
CA LEU A 3 6.32 -17.55 13.88
C LEU A 3 5.74 -18.20 12.62
N LYS A 4 5.75 -19.55 12.56
CA LYS A 4 5.19 -20.33 11.46
C LYS A 4 3.69 -20.07 11.33
N ASP A 5 2.99 -20.08 12.46
CA ASP A 5 1.55 -19.90 12.47
C ASP A 5 1.18 -18.46 12.11
N GLN A 6 2.00 -17.47 12.45
CA GLN A 6 1.75 -16.06 12.14
C GLN A 6 1.93 -15.75 10.65
N ASP A 7 3.03 -16.17 10.04
CA ASP A 7 3.28 -15.94 8.60
C ASP A 7 2.27 -16.69 7.72
N VAL A 8 1.92 -17.93 8.09
CA VAL A 8 0.91 -18.71 7.39
C VAL A 8 -0.48 -18.08 7.54
N LYS A 9 -0.86 -17.64 8.76
CA LYS A 9 -2.13 -16.91 8.97
C LYS A 9 -2.17 -15.61 8.18
N LEU A 10 -1.07 -14.86 8.13
CA LEU A 10 -0.98 -13.62 7.35
C LEU A 10 -1.13 -13.90 5.86
N GLY A 11 -0.41 -14.87 5.31
CA GLY A 11 -0.52 -15.24 3.90
C GLY A 11 -1.95 -15.68 3.54
N ILE A 12 -2.59 -16.50 4.39
CA ILE A 12 -4.00 -16.90 4.22
C ILE A 12 -4.92 -15.68 4.26
N LEU A 13 -4.71 -14.76 5.22
CA LEU A 13 -5.52 -13.55 5.37
C LEU A 13 -5.41 -12.67 4.11
N VAL A 14 -4.20 -12.46 3.59
CA VAL A 14 -3.95 -11.69 2.35
C VAL A 14 -4.65 -12.34 1.15
N ILE A 15 -4.54 -13.67 1.01
CA ILE A 15 -5.23 -14.41 -0.06
C ILE A 15 -6.76 -14.25 0.07
N MET A 16 -7.32 -14.41 1.27
CA MET A 16 -8.75 -14.23 1.49
C MET A 16 -9.21 -12.81 1.17
N ILE A 17 -8.52 -11.79 1.68
CA ILE A 17 -8.88 -10.38 1.42
C ILE A 17 -8.79 -10.08 -0.08
N SER A 18 -7.69 -10.46 -0.73
CA SER A 18 -7.53 -10.24 -2.18
C SER A 18 -8.62 -10.93 -3.00
N GLY A 19 -8.96 -12.18 -2.67
CA GLY A 19 -10.05 -12.93 -3.31
C GLY A 19 -11.43 -12.28 -3.11
N LEU A 20 -11.72 -11.82 -1.88
CA LEU A 20 -12.96 -11.09 -1.58
C LEU A 20 -13.05 -9.79 -2.39
N PHE A 21 -11.99 -8.98 -2.43
CA PHE A 21 -11.98 -7.74 -3.22
C PHE A 21 -12.02 -8.00 -4.72
N LEU A 22 -11.52 -9.15 -5.20
CA LEU A 22 -11.61 -9.52 -6.62
C LEU A 22 -13.08 -9.61 -7.07
N THR A 23 -13.97 -10.13 -6.22
CA THR A 23 -15.41 -10.16 -6.51
C THR A 23 -16.02 -8.76 -6.65
N GLN A 24 -15.48 -7.77 -5.93
CA GLN A 24 -15.95 -6.38 -6.05
C GLN A 24 -15.52 -5.72 -7.36
N THR A 25 -14.38 -6.13 -7.94
CA THR A 25 -13.92 -5.58 -9.23
C THR A 25 -14.81 -5.93 -10.41
N GLN A 26 -15.71 -6.92 -10.28
CA GLN A 26 -16.68 -7.28 -11.31
C GLN A 26 -17.76 -6.19 -11.50
N LYS A 27 -17.94 -5.30 -10.52
CA LYS A 27 -18.87 -4.17 -10.61
C LYS A 27 -18.29 -2.97 -11.36
N LEU A 28 -17.02 -3.01 -11.73
CA LEU A 28 -16.33 -1.93 -12.43
C LEU A 28 -16.33 -2.22 -13.94
N PRO A 29 -16.42 -1.18 -14.80
CA PRO A 29 -16.18 -1.31 -16.24
C PRO A 29 -14.83 -1.99 -16.51
N GLU A 30 -14.74 -2.86 -17.53
CA GLU A 30 -13.54 -3.67 -17.77
C GLU A 30 -12.26 -2.83 -17.90
N GLU A 31 -12.36 -1.68 -18.56
CA GLU A 31 -11.27 -0.71 -18.79
C GLU A 31 -10.68 -0.20 -17.46
N VAL A 32 -11.53 0.08 -16.47
CA VAL A 32 -11.11 0.60 -15.15
C VAL A 32 -10.74 -0.56 -14.21
N ALA A 33 -11.34 -1.72 -14.40
CA ALA A 33 -11.15 -2.89 -13.55
C ALA A 33 -9.78 -3.57 -13.73
N MET A 34 -9.10 -3.36 -14.86
CA MET A 34 -7.82 -4.01 -15.16
C MET A 34 -6.76 -3.72 -14.08
N TYR A 35 -6.63 -2.46 -13.66
CA TYR A 35 -5.60 -2.06 -12.70
C TYR A 35 -5.85 -2.62 -11.29
N PRO A 36 -7.06 -2.47 -10.69
CA PRO A 36 -7.39 -3.14 -9.42
C PRO A 36 -7.23 -4.66 -9.48
N LYS A 37 -7.64 -5.32 -10.58
CA LYS A 37 -7.48 -6.77 -10.74
C LYS A 37 -6.01 -7.18 -10.72
N ALA A 38 -5.14 -6.47 -11.43
CA ALA A 38 -3.71 -6.74 -11.43
C ALA A 38 -3.09 -6.63 -10.04
N ILE A 39 -3.44 -5.57 -9.28
CA ILE A 39 -2.98 -5.42 -7.88
C ILE A 39 -3.47 -6.58 -7.02
N LEU A 40 -4.74 -6.97 -7.12
CA LEU A 40 -5.29 -8.07 -6.32
C LEU A 40 -4.63 -9.41 -6.66
N TYR A 41 -4.31 -9.67 -7.93
CA TYR A 41 -3.55 -10.86 -8.30
C TYR A 41 -2.12 -10.84 -7.73
N LEU A 42 -1.43 -9.69 -7.78
CA LEU A 42 -0.12 -9.54 -7.15
C LEU A 42 -0.18 -9.75 -5.63
N MET A 43 -1.21 -9.21 -4.96
CA MET A 43 -1.47 -9.47 -3.55
C MET A 43 -1.68 -10.96 -3.29
N MET A 44 -2.49 -11.64 -4.09
CA MET A 44 -2.72 -13.08 -3.95
C MET A 44 -1.43 -13.88 -4.12
N ILE A 45 -0.63 -13.57 -5.14
CA ILE A 45 0.69 -14.19 -5.38
C ILE A 45 1.63 -13.94 -4.19
N SER A 46 1.69 -12.70 -3.69
CA SER A 46 2.54 -12.37 -2.53
C SER A 46 2.12 -13.16 -1.27
N GLY A 47 0.81 -13.36 -1.05
CA GLY A 47 0.28 -14.20 0.02
C GLY A 47 0.75 -15.66 -0.11
N VAL A 48 0.72 -16.21 -1.32
CA VAL A 48 1.25 -17.56 -1.60
C VAL A 48 2.76 -17.62 -1.35
N CYS A 49 3.52 -16.61 -1.80
CA CYS A 49 4.96 -16.52 -1.56
C CYS A 49 5.31 -16.46 -0.06
N ILE A 50 4.53 -15.74 0.76
CA ILE A 50 4.71 -15.70 2.22
C ILE A 50 4.56 -17.10 2.81
N ILE A 51 3.51 -17.83 2.42
CA ILE A 51 3.26 -19.20 2.89
C ILE A 51 4.40 -20.13 2.46
N LEU A 52 4.78 -20.12 1.18
CA LEU A 52 5.87 -20.96 0.66
C LEU A 52 7.20 -20.64 1.32
N ARG A 53 7.48 -19.37 1.60
CA ARG A 53 8.67 -18.94 2.33
C ARG A 53 8.67 -19.43 3.78
N ALA A 54 7.53 -19.40 4.46
CA ALA A 54 7.38 -19.95 5.81
C ALA A 54 7.68 -21.45 5.83
N PHE A 55 7.22 -22.20 4.84
CA PHE A 55 7.54 -23.63 4.69
C PHE A 55 9.01 -23.88 4.29
N HIS A 56 9.56 -23.13 3.33
CA HIS A 56 10.94 -23.32 2.87
C HIS A 56 11.97 -22.93 3.94
N SER A 57 11.67 -21.92 4.77
CA SER A 57 12.47 -21.55 5.94
C SER A 57 12.54 -22.66 6.99
N MET A 58 11.64 -23.65 6.98
CA MET A 58 11.72 -24.82 7.89
C MET A 58 12.86 -25.76 7.51
N LYS A 59 13.27 -25.80 6.23
CA LYS A 59 14.22 -26.79 5.71
C LYS A 59 15.69 -26.35 5.86
N LYS A 60 15.94 -25.04 6.09
CA LYS A 60 17.28 -24.46 6.18
C LYS A 60 17.50 -23.86 7.57
N ASN A 61 18.14 -24.65 8.44
CA ASN A 61 18.46 -24.37 9.85
C ASN A 61 18.66 -22.88 10.23
N GLY A 62 18.02 -22.50 11.34
CA GLY A 62 18.65 -21.67 12.39
C GLY A 62 18.72 -20.15 12.18
N LYS A 63 18.19 -19.57 11.11
CA LYS A 63 18.01 -18.11 11.07
C LYS A 63 16.78 -17.76 11.90
N SER A 64 17.03 -17.32 13.14
CA SER A 64 16.02 -16.69 13.99
C SER A 64 15.51 -15.44 13.24
N TYR A 65 14.46 -15.61 12.45
CA TYR A 65 13.71 -14.48 11.90
C TYR A 65 13.17 -13.71 13.10
N HIS A 66 13.47 -12.42 13.13
CA HIS A 66 13.07 -11.49 14.18
C HIS A 66 11.58 -11.74 14.50
N ARG A 67 11.28 -12.03 15.77
CA ARG A 67 9.88 -12.16 16.22
C ARG A 67 9.23 -10.80 16.05
N LEU A 68 8.57 -10.56 14.91
CA LEU A 68 7.58 -9.50 14.82
C LEU A 68 6.42 -9.93 15.70
N SER A 69 6.33 -9.33 16.89
CA SER A 69 5.17 -9.49 17.74
C SER A 69 3.93 -9.07 16.94
N MET A 70 2.78 -9.74 17.12
CA MET A 70 1.53 -9.30 16.47
C MET A 70 1.21 -7.83 16.76
N LYS A 71 1.65 -7.33 17.93
CA LYS A 71 1.55 -5.93 18.29
C LYS A 71 2.45 -5.03 17.43
N GLU A 72 3.68 -5.44 17.15
CA GLU A 72 4.62 -4.71 16.29
C GLU A 72 4.15 -4.74 14.83
N PHE A 73 3.67 -5.88 14.35
CA PHE A 73 3.08 -5.99 13.02
C PHE A 73 1.84 -5.11 12.84
N LEU A 74 0.92 -5.14 13.81
CA LEU A 74 -0.27 -4.27 13.77
C LEU A 74 0.09 -2.79 13.84
N LEU A 75 1.20 -2.44 14.48
CA LEU A 75 1.65 -1.05 14.58
C LEU A 75 2.36 -0.62 13.28
N GLU A 76 3.24 -1.46 12.74
CA GLU A 76 3.96 -1.23 11.49
C GLU A 76 3.04 -1.23 10.26
N SER A 77 2.03 -2.10 10.22
CA SER A 77 1.08 -2.18 9.10
C SER A 77 -0.18 -1.33 9.34
N GLY A 78 -0.65 -1.26 10.58
CA GLY A 78 -1.88 -0.54 10.93
C GLY A 78 -1.73 0.98 10.87
N ILE A 79 -0.57 1.54 11.20
CA ILE A 79 -0.33 2.99 11.04
C ILE A 79 -0.45 3.42 9.57
N PRO A 80 0.32 2.87 8.61
CA PRO A 80 0.17 3.24 7.21
C PRO A 80 -1.23 2.92 6.68
N GLY A 81 -1.85 1.81 7.10
CA GLY A 81 -3.24 1.48 6.75
C GLY A 81 -4.26 2.52 7.23
N ALA A 82 -4.15 2.97 8.48
CA ALA A 82 -5.03 3.99 9.05
C ALA A 82 -4.82 5.36 8.38
N VAL A 83 -3.56 5.72 8.09
CA VAL A 83 -3.23 6.96 7.36
C VAL A 83 -3.82 6.94 5.95
N LEU A 84 -3.72 5.81 5.24
CA LEU A 84 -4.33 5.63 3.91
C LEU A 84 -5.85 5.75 3.97
N LEU A 85 -6.51 5.11 4.94
CA LEU A 85 -7.95 5.21 5.13
C LEU A 85 -8.38 6.65 5.43
N ALA A 86 -7.66 7.34 6.32
CA ALA A 86 -7.93 8.75 6.63
C ALA A 86 -7.81 9.62 5.38
N LEU A 87 -6.73 9.45 4.60
CA LEU A 87 -6.53 10.20 3.35
C LEU A 87 -7.56 9.86 2.27
N CYS A 88 -8.10 8.64 2.25
CA CYS A 88 -9.18 8.26 1.34
C CYS A 88 -10.47 9.07 1.60
N LEU A 89 -10.75 9.45 2.85
CA LEU A 89 -11.89 10.32 3.18
C LEU A 89 -11.74 11.73 2.58
N PHE A 90 -10.50 12.19 2.38
CA PHE A 90 -10.23 13.47 1.75
C PHE A 90 -10.36 13.44 0.22
N LEU A 91 -10.50 12.26 -0.40
CA LEU A 91 -10.60 12.13 -1.85
C LEU A 91 -11.77 12.93 -2.43
N ASN A 92 -12.92 12.91 -1.75
CA ASN A 92 -14.11 13.66 -2.16
C ASN A 92 -13.97 15.18 -1.95
N VAL A 93 -13.05 15.61 -1.08
CA VAL A 93 -12.86 17.03 -0.72
C VAL A 93 -11.77 17.66 -1.57
N LEU A 94 -10.60 17.01 -1.62
CA LEU A 94 -9.38 17.51 -2.24
C LEU A 94 -9.20 17.05 -3.69
N GLY A 95 -9.92 16.01 -4.13
CA GLY A 95 -9.76 15.44 -5.46
C GLY A 95 -8.61 14.46 -5.55
N PHE A 96 -8.54 13.73 -6.67
CA PHE A 96 -7.65 12.58 -6.84
C PHE A 96 -6.17 12.96 -6.76
N TYR A 97 -5.73 13.99 -7.47
CA TYR A 97 -4.31 14.32 -7.59
C TYR A 97 -3.73 14.90 -6.30
N ILE A 98 -4.46 15.81 -5.66
CA ILE A 98 -4.04 16.41 -4.39
C ILE A 98 -4.02 15.35 -3.29
N THR A 99 -5.04 14.49 -3.22
CA THR A 99 -5.09 13.39 -2.23
C THR A 99 -3.94 12.41 -2.45
N SER A 100 -3.69 12.02 -3.71
CA SER A 100 -2.59 11.12 -4.06
C SER A 100 -1.22 11.71 -3.69
N PHE A 101 -1.03 13.02 -3.85
CA PHE A 101 0.19 13.71 -3.40
C PHE A 101 0.42 13.51 -1.90
N PHE A 102 -0.60 13.77 -1.08
CA PHE A 102 -0.50 13.60 0.36
C PHE A 102 -0.31 12.13 0.76
N ILE A 103 -0.93 11.19 0.05
CA ILE A 103 -0.71 9.76 0.26
C ILE A 103 0.75 9.40 0.06
N VAL A 104 1.36 9.80 -1.06
CA VAL A 104 2.78 9.49 -1.34
C VAL A 104 3.70 10.09 -0.27
N VAL A 105 3.49 11.35 0.09
CA VAL A 105 4.28 12.01 1.16
C VAL A 105 4.10 11.28 2.49
N ALA A 106 2.87 10.96 2.87
CA ALA A 106 2.56 10.31 4.14
C ALA A 106 3.16 8.90 4.21
N VAL A 107 3.08 8.11 3.13
CA VAL A 107 3.68 6.77 3.05
C VAL A 107 5.20 6.87 3.21
N ILE A 108 5.87 7.81 2.53
CA ILE A 108 7.32 8.01 2.67
C ILE A 108 7.69 8.37 4.12
N MET A 109 6.92 9.24 4.76
CA MET A 109 7.16 9.66 6.14
C MET A 109 6.93 8.52 7.14
N VAL A 110 5.87 7.74 6.95
CA VAL A 110 5.57 6.56 7.79
C VAL A 110 6.65 5.49 7.60
N GLN A 111 7.09 5.25 6.37
CA GLN A 111 8.15 4.28 6.08
C GLN A 111 9.47 4.69 6.75
N GLU A 112 9.84 5.97 6.70
CA GLU A 112 11.03 6.48 7.39
C GLU A 112 10.92 6.30 8.91
N TYR A 113 9.72 6.56 9.48
CA TYR A 113 9.45 6.32 10.90
C TYR A 113 9.60 4.85 11.28
N ILE A 114 9.09 3.92 10.47
CA ILE A 114 9.20 2.47 10.71
C ILE A 114 10.66 2.02 10.66
N ILE A 115 11.44 2.47 9.67
CA ILE A 115 12.83 2.03 9.47
C ILE A 115 13.75 2.57 10.57
N GLN A 116 13.58 3.83 10.97
CA GLN A 116 14.53 4.52 11.86
C GLN A 116 13.99 4.71 13.29
N GLY A 117 12.73 4.37 13.55
CA GLY A 117 12.08 4.49 14.85
C GLY A 117 11.82 5.93 15.31
N ARG A 118 12.10 6.94 14.49
CA ARG A 118 11.90 8.37 14.80
C ARG A 118 11.53 9.16 13.55
N PHE A 119 10.71 10.18 13.72
CA PHE A 119 10.44 11.14 12.65
C PHE A 119 11.64 12.07 12.46
N HIS A 120 12.34 11.89 11.35
CA HIS A 120 13.37 12.82 10.92
C HIS A 120 12.76 13.97 10.13
N PHE A 121 12.35 15.03 10.83
CA PHE A 121 11.94 16.30 10.22
C PHE A 121 13.13 17.12 9.68
N ARG A 122 14.09 16.46 9.02
CA ARG A 122 15.20 17.14 8.39
C ARG A 122 14.66 17.84 7.14
N ARG A 123 14.79 19.16 7.06
CA ARG A 123 14.31 19.97 5.91
C ARG A 123 14.70 19.36 4.55
N LYS A 124 15.93 18.83 4.43
CA LYS A 124 16.40 18.16 3.21
C LYS A 124 15.59 16.91 2.84
N PHE A 125 15.15 16.12 3.82
CA PHE A 125 14.33 14.93 3.59
C PHE A 125 12.92 15.33 3.16
N ILE A 126 12.28 16.25 3.90
CA ILE A 126 10.94 16.75 3.57
C ILE A 126 10.90 17.31 2.14
N VAL A 127 11.86 18.16 1.77
CA VAL A 127 11.93 18.71 0.41
C VAL A 127 12.09 17.59 -0.63
N LYS A 128 12.94 16.59 -0.39
CA LYS A 128 13.08 15.45 -1.30
C LYS A 128 11.78 14.65 -1.44
N SER A 129 11.07 14.40 -0.34
CA SER A 129 9.78 13.69 -0.36
C SER A 129 8.73 14.46 -1.16
N PHE A 130 8.65 15.79 -0.98
CA PHE A 130 7.73 16.65 -1.72
C PHE A 130 8.07 16.70 -3.21
N VAL A 131 9.36 16.83 -3.57
CA VAL A 131 9.80 16.82 -4.96
C VAL A 131 9.48 15.46 -5.61
N PHE A 132 9.78 14.36 -4.93
CA PHE A 132 9.47 13.02 -5.43
C PHE A 132 7.97 12.82 -5.61
N ALA A 133 7.16 13.19 -4.61
CA ALA A 133 5.70 13.11 -4.70
C ALA A 133 5.17 13.98 -5.85
N GLY A 134 5.69 15.20 -6.03
CA GLY A 134 5.33 16.07 -7.13
C GLY A 134 5.63 15.43 -8.49
N CYS A 135 6.84 14.90 -8.68
CA CYS A 135 7.22 14.18 -9.90
C CYS A 135 6.33 12.96 -10.17
N ALA A 136 6.03 12.18 -9.13
CA ALA A 136 5.17 11.00 -9.23
C ALA A 136 3.73 11.37 -9.65
N ILE A 137 3.19 12.47 -9.10
CA ILE A 137 1.85 12.96 -9.45
C ILE A 137 1.81 13.53 -10.87
N VAL A 138 2.83 14.27 -11.29
CA VAL A 138 2.94 14.74 -12.68
C VAL A 138 2.99 13.55 -13.64
N PHE A 139 3.78 12.52 -13.33
CA PHE A 139 3.83 11.30 -14.13
C PHE A 139 2.47 10.59 -14.17
N MET A 140 1.80 10.44 -13.02
CA MET A 140 0.44 9.87 -12.95
C MET A 140 -0.56 10.69 -13.77
N PHE A 141 -0.51 12.02 -13.70
CA PHE A 141 -1.37 12.90 -14.47
C PHE A 141 -1.19 12.68 -15.98
N ILE A 142 0.06 12.60 -16.46
CA ILE A 142 0.35 12.33 -17.87
C ILE A 142 -0.21 10.96 -18.27
N CYS A 143 0.01 9.92 -17.46
CA CYS A 143 -0.49 8.58 -17.75
C CYS A 143 -2.03 8.51 -17.72
N PHE A 144 -2.67 9.09 -16.72
CA PHE A 144 -4.10 8.88 -16.48
C PHE A 144 -4.97 9.87 -17.23
N ALA A 145 -4.61 11.15 -17.22
CA ALA A 145 -5.37 12.19 -17.92
C ALA A 145 -5.05 12.24 -19.41
N THR A 146 -3.77 12.18 -19.80
CA THR A 146 -3.38 12.34 -21.22
C THR A 146 -3.39 11.02 -21.98
N LEU A 147 -2.83 9.94 -21.41
CA LEU A 147 -2.68 8.68 -22.13
C LEU A 147 -3.94 7.80 -22.07
N LEU A 148 -4.58 7.71 -20.89
CA LEU A 148 -5.70 6.80 -20.63
C LEU A 148 -7.07 7.49 -20.60
N SER A 149 -7.11 8.84 -20.61
CA SER A 149 -8.35 9.64 -20.53
C SER A 149 -9.33 9.18 -19.44
N LEU A 150 -8.80 8.75 -18.30
CA LEU A 150 -9.60 8.18 -17.21
C LEU A 150 -10.34 9.28 -16.44
N PRO A 151 -11.65 9.13 -16.16
CA PRO A 151 -12.36 10.04 -15.28
C PRO A 151 -11.79 9.90 -13.85
N THR A 152 -11.24 10.99 -13.33
CA THR A 152 -10.70 11.04 -11.97
C THR A 152 -11.65 11.84 -11.06
N PRO A 153 -11.83 11.42 -9.79
CA PRO A 153 -12.65 12.16 -8.83
C PRO A 153 -12.16 13.59 -8.67
N VAL A 154 -13.00 14.54 -9.07
CA VAL A 154 -12.77 15.97 -8.88
C VAL A 154 -13.20 16.38 -7.48
N GLY A 155 -12.33 17.07 -6.76
CA GLY A 155 -12.64 17.62 -5.45
C GLY A 155 -13.51 18.88 -5.54
N ILE A 156 -13.75 19.50 -4.38
CA ILE A 156 -14.51 20.76 -4.26
C ILE A 156 -13.82 21.89 -5.04
N PHE A 157 -12.50 21.79 -5.24
CA PHE A 157 -11.71 22.77 -5.98
C PHE A 157 -11.72 22.54 -7.51
N GLY A 158 -12.38 21.51 -8.02
CA GLY A 158 -12.52 21.25 -9.47
C GLY A 158 -11.33 20.53 -10.12
N PHE A 159 -10.44 19.95 -9.33
CA PHE A 159 -9.30 19.12 -9.74
C PHE A 159 -9.18 17.88 -8.84
#